data_AF-A0A382IAV8-F1
#
_entry.id   AF-A0A382IAV8-F1
#
_cell.length_a   1.000
_cell.length_b   1.000
_cell.length_c   1.000
_cell.angle_alpha   90.00
_cell.angle_beta   90.00
_cell.angle_gamma   90.00
#
_symmetry.space_group_name_H-M   'P 1'
#
loop_
_entity.id
_entity.type
_entity.pdbx_description
1 polymer ?
#
loop_
_entity_poly.entity_id
_entity_poly.type
_entity_poly.pdbx_seq_one_letter_code
_entity_poly.pdbx_strand_id
1 'polypeptide(L)'
;MPNWCSNRVYIDGSQEELDRFDDYVGTEKARFQLNKIIPMPENIYKGSLGEKEKRKYGDKNWYDWSVQHWGTKWEIDPLSIEIEDSGPEQVTYSFETAWGPPFHVYNHLVEEFPKLNIEWYYRDEFEEEGQYL
;
A
#
# COMPACT_ATOMS: atom_id res chain seq x y z
N MET A 1 9.71 -2.41 -17.82
CA MET A 1 10.03 -2.26 -16.39
C MET A 1 9.01 -1.29 -15.81
N PRO A 2 8.52 -1.52 -14.59
CA PRO A 2 7.70 -0.52 -13.92
C PRO A 2 8.53 0.72 -13.59
N ASN A 3 7.84 1.84 -13.42
CA ASN A 3 8.39 2.93 -12.64
C ASN A 3 8.20 2.62 -11.16
N TRP A 4 9.18 2.95 -10.33
CA TRP A 4 9.07 2.78 -8.88
C TRP A 4 8.67 4.09 -8.21
N CYS A 5 7.84 3.97 -7.18
CA CYS A 5 7.37 5.06 -6.36
C CYS A 5 7.76 4.79 -4.91
N SER A 6 8.64 5.65 -4.39
CA SER A 6 9.07 5.61 -3.00
C SER A 6 7.94 6.11 -2.11
N ASN A 7 7.66 5.39 -1.03
CA ASN A 7 6.62 5.73 -0.06
C ASN A 7 7.24 5.79 1.33
N ARG A 8 6.87 6.81 2.10
CA ARG A 8 7.23 6.96 3.52
C ARG A 8 6.00 7.34 4.32
N VAL A 9 5.62 6.48 5.25
CA VAL A 9 4.42 6.60 6.07
C VAL A 9 4.84 6.87 7.50
N TYR A 10 4.49 8.04 8.00
CA TYR A 10 4.73 8.45 9.37
C TYR A 10 3.44 8.30 10.16
N ILE A 11 3.54 7.65 11.32
CA ILE A 11 2.39 7.37 12.17
C ILE A 11 2.75 7.74 13.61
N ASP A 12 1.90 8.56 14.22
CA ASP A 12 1.98 8.89 15.65
C ASP A 12 0.65 8.66 16.36
N GLY A 13 0.75 8.25 17.63
CA GLY A 13 -0.39 7.98 18.49
C GLY A 13 -0.04 6.99 19.60
N SER A 14 -0.97 6.76 20.53
CA SER A 14 -0.72 5.90 21.70
C SER A 14 -0.23 4.50 21.29
N GLN A 15 0.66 3.90 22.10
CA GLN A 15 1.20 2.56 21.83
C GLN A 15 0.12 1.50 21.55
N GLU A 16 -1.02 1.54 22.25
CA GLU A 16 -2.15 0.62 22.02
C GLU A 16 -2.69 0.70 20.59
N GLU A 17 -2.79 1.91 20.02
CA GLU A 17 -3.28 2.11 18.66
C GLU A 17 -2.22 1.76 17.62
N LEU A 18 -0.94 1.96 17.92
CA LEU A 18 0.18 1.53 17.07
C LEU A 18 0.28 0.00 16.99
N ASP A 19 0.12 -0.70 18.11
CA ASP A 19 0.11 -2.16 18.14
C ASP A 19 -1.09 -2.69 17.34
N ARG A 20 -2.27 -2.08 17.50
CA ARG A 20 -3.47 -2.38 16.71
C ARG A 20 -3.24 -2.16 15.22
N PHE A 21 -2.50 -1.11 14.85
CA PHE A 21 -2.17 -0.80 13.47
C PHE A 21 -1.22 -1.84 12.87
N ASP A 22 -0.09 -2.18 13.53
CA ASP A 22 0.88 -3.18 13.03
C ASP A 22 0.20 -4.54 12.82
N ASP A 23 -0.65 -4.95 13.76
CA ASP A 23 -1.47 -6.16 13.66
C ASP A 23 -2.50 -6.11 12.54
N TYR A 24 -2.97 -4.93 12.13
CA TYR A 24 -3.93 -4.77 11.05
C TYR A 24 -3.26 -4.80 9.68
N VAL A 25 -2.09 -4.17 9.52
CA VAL A 25 -1.43 -4.02 8.23
C VAL A 25 -0.43 -5.13 7.91
N GLY A 26 0.17 -5.77 8.92
CA GLY A 26 1.24 -6.76 8.77
C GLY A 26 0.82 -8.21 9.02
N THR A 27 1.46 -9.18 8.40
CA THR A 27 1.38 -10.61 8.74
C THR A 27 2.66 -11.09 9.41
N GLU A 28 2.71 -12.37 9.81
CA GLU A 28 3.94 -13.02 10.27
C GLU A 28 5.11 -12.91 9.26
N LYS A 29 4.82 -12.68 7.97
CA LYS A 29 5.80 -12.68 6.88
C LYS A 29 6.15 -11.31 6.34
N ALA A 30 5.34 -10.29 6.61
CA ALA A 30 5.55 -8.95 6.07
C ALA A 30 4.87 -7.92 6.98
N ARG A 31 5.53 -6.80 7.24
CA ARG A 31 5.01 -5.81 8.19
C ARG A 31 3.94 -4.87 7.63
N PHE A 32 3.78 -4.83 6.31
CA PHE A 32 2.74 -4.02 5.65
C PHE A 32 2.31 -4.72 4.35
N GLN A 33 1.02 -5.04 4.18
CA GLN A 33 0.52 -5.71 2.98
C GLN A 33 -0.80 -5.09 2.50
N LEU A 34 -0.82 -4.64 1.25
CA LEU A 34 -2.00 -4.03 0.63
C LEU A 34 -3.16 -5.03 0.60
N ASN A 35 -2.88 -6.30 0.31
CA ASN A 35 -3.87 -7.36 0.27
C ASN A 35 -4.38 -7.80 1.65
N LYS A 36 -3.68 -7.45 2.74
CA LYS A 36 -4.21 -7.62 4.09
C LYS A 36 -5.22 -6.51 4.41
N ILE A 37 -4.91 -5.28 4.00
CA ILE A 37 -5.71 -4.08 4.29
C ILE A 37 -6.97 -4.05 3.41
N ILE A 38 -6.81 -4.16 2.10
CA ILE A 38 -7.90 -4.25 1.12
C ILE A 38 -7.69 -5.54 0.32
N PRO A 39 -8.41 -6.64 0.61
CA PRO A 39 -8.14 -7.94 0.02
C PRO A 39 -8.66 -8.07 -1.40
N MET A 40 -7.78 -8.55 -2.29
CA MET A 40 -8.16 -8.94 -3.65
C MET A 40 -9.03 -10.20 -3.59
N PRO A 41 -10.20 -10.21 -4.27
CA PRO A 41 -11.07 -11.39 -4.34
C PRO A 41 -10.34 -12.62 -4.91
N GLU A 42 -10.66 -13.80 -4.38
CA GLU A 42 -10.08 -15.06 -4.88
C GLU A 42 -10.54 -15.39 -6.30
N ASN A 43 -11.78 -15.04 -6.64
CA ASN A 43 -12.44 -15.35 -7.90
C ASN A 43 -12.14 -14.33 -9.02
N ILE A 44 -10.91 -13.81 -9.05
CA ILE A 44 -10.46 -12.85 -10.06
C ILE A 44 -9.45 -13.50 -11.03
N TYR A 45 -9.43 -13.06 -12.28
CA TYR A 45 -8.45 -13.58 -13.24
C TYR A 45 -7.05 -13.05 -12.91
N LYS A 46 -6.11 -13.95 -12.58
CA LYS A 46 -4.71 -13.65 -12.19
C LYS A 46 -3.66 -13.94 -13.27
N GLY A 47 -4.10 -14.31 -14.48
CA GLY A 47 -3.20 -14.69 -15.58
C GLY A 47 -2.66 -13.50 -16.38
N SER A 48 -1.91 -13.79 -17.43
CA SER A 48 -1.40 -12.79 -18.37
C SER A 48 -2.55 -12.07 -19.09
N LEU A 49 -2.47 -10.75 -19.17
CA LEU A 49 -3.53 -9.92 -19.73
C LEU A 49 -3.23 -9.54 -21.17
N GLY A 50 -3.70 -10.37 -22.10
CA GLY A 50 -3.79 -10.03 -23.52
C GLY A 50 -5.11 -9.35 -23.87
N GLU A 51 -5.25 -8.97 -25.13
CA GLU A 51 -6.50 -8.36 -25.64
C GLU A 51 -7.71 -9.30 -25.46
N LYS A 52 -7.51 -10.61 -25.60
CA LYS A 52 -8.57 -11.62 -25.41
C LYS A 52 -9.03 -11.68 -23.96
N GLU A 53 -8.09 -11.71 -23.01
CA GLU A 53 -8.38 -11.81 -21.58
C GLU A 53 -9.04 -10.52 -21.09
N LYS A 54 -8.55 -9.35 -21.52
CA LYS A 54 -9.19 -8.07 -21.23
C LYS A 54 -10.63 -8.01 -21.74
N ARG A 55 -10.89 -8.49 -22.97
CA ARG A 55 -12.27 -8.59 -23.50
C ARG A 55 -13.15 -9.58 -22.73
N LYS A 56 -12.57 -10.68 -22.24
CA LYS A 56 -13.31 -11.74 -21.55
C LYS A 56 -13.65 -11.39 -20.10
N TYR A 57 -12.68 -10.84 -19.38
CA TYR A 57 -12.81 -10.60 -17.94
C TYR A 57 -13.15 -9.15 -17.62
N GLY A 58 -12.98 -8.21 -18.56
CA GLY A 58 -13.18 -6.79 -18.28
C GLY A 58 -12.31 -6.36 -17.11
N ASP A 59 -12.90 -5.62 -16.17
CA ASP A 59 -12.31 -5.20 -14.90
C ASP A 59 -12.14 -6.32 -13.86
N LYS A 60 -12.69 -7.52 -14.10
CA LYS A 60 -12.56 -8.69 -13.20
C LYS A 60 -11.22 -9.41 -13.38
N ASN A 61 -10.15 -8.64 -13.42
CA ASN A 61 -8.78 -9.14 -13.46
C ASN A 61 -7.91 -8.43 -12.42
N TRP A 62 -6.81 -9.10 -12.03
CA TRP A 62 -5.92 -8.63 -10.97
C TRP A 62 -5.38 -7.21 -11.20
N TYR A 63 -5.08 -6.83 -12.44
CA TYR A 63 -4.44 -5.55 -12.75
C TYR A 63 -5.42 -4.40 -12.57
N ASP A 64 -6.58 -4.48 -13.22
CA ASP A 64 -7.59 -3.43 -13.14
C ASP A 64 -8.12 -3.31 -11.71
N TRP A 65 -8.28 -4.43 -11.01
CA TRP A 65 -8.69 -4.42 -9.61
C TRP A 65 -7.64 -3.74 -8.72
N SER A 66 -6.36 -4.10 -8.83
CA SER A 66 -5.30 -3.51 -8.01
C SER A 66 -5.19 -2.00 -8.21
N VAL A 67 -5.24 -1.54 -9.46
CA VAL A 67 -5.23 -0.10 -9.75
C VAL A 67 -6.46 0.60 -9.15
N GLN A 68 -7.65 0.01 -9.27
CA GLN A 68 -8.89 0.62 -8.76
C GLN A 68 -9.04 0.59 -7.23
N HIS A 69 -8.44 -0.37 -6.55
CA HIS A 69 -8.67 -0.61 -5.12
C HIS A 69 -7.45 -0.31 -4.24
N TRP A 70 -6.24 -0.40 -4.79
CA TRP A 70 -5.04 0.03 -4.09
C TRP A 70 -4.53 1.37 -4.62
N GLY A 71 -4.67 1.64 -5.92
CA GLY A 71 -4.05 2.80 -6.58
C GLY A 71 -2.69 2.48 -7.19
N THR A 72 -2.16 1.29 -6.94
CA THR A 72 -0.88 0.80 -7.44
C THR A 72 -1.01 -0.57 -8.08
N LYS A 73 -0.03 -0.95 -8.90
CA LYS A 73 -0.14 -2.14 -9.77
C LYS A 73 0.02 -3.47 -9.05
N TRP A 74 0.94 -3.54 -8.10
CA TRP A 74 1.31 -4.80 -7.43
C TRP A 74 1.31 -4.62 -5.93
N GLU A 75 1.27 -5.75 -5.24
CA GLU A 75 1.57 -5.83 -3.82
C GLU A 75 3.00 -5.32 -3.54
N ILE A 76 3.22 -4.82 -2.32
CA ILE A 76 4.53 -4.41 -1.83
C ILE A 76 5.38 -5.66 -1.64
N ASP A 77 6.64 -5.61 -2.08
CA ASP A 77 7.60 -6.67 -1.77
C ASP A 77 7.87 -6.66 -0.26
N PRO A 78 7.56 -7.74 0.49
CA PRO A 78 7.84 -7.81 1.92
C PRO A 78 9.29 -7.49 2.30
N LEU A 79 10.23 -7.74 1.38
CA LEU A 79 11.66 -7.52 1.58
C LEU A 79 12.09 -6.06 1.36
N SER A 80 11.24 -5.22 0.76
CA SER A 80 11.54 -3.79 0.54
C SER A 80 11.02 -2.88 1.66
N ILE A 81 10.34 -3.45 2.66
CA ILE A 81 9.77 -2.69 3.78
C ILE A 81 10.85 -2.46 4.83
N GLU A 82 11.17 -1.19 5.06
CA GLU A 82 12.02 -0.73 6.14
C GLU A 82 11.17 -0.05 7.22
N ILE A 83 11.51 -0.28 8.48
CA ILE A 83 10.82 0.30 9.63
C ILE A 83 11.83 1.05 10.49
N GLU A 84 11.52 2.30 10.78
CA GLU A 84 12.31 3.14 11.66
C GLU A 84 11.49 3.45 12.93
N ASP A 85 12.03 3.03 14.09
CA ASP A 85 11.55 3.52 15.38
C ASP A 85 11.93 5.00 15.49
N SER A 86 10.90 5.85 15.46
CA SER A 86 11.06 7.31 15.38
C SER A 86 10.94 7.97 16.77
N GLY A 87 10.79 7.19 17.83
CA GLY A 87 10.62 7.65 19.20
C GLY A 87 9.46 6.96 19.90
N PRO A 88 9.22 7.30 21.18
CA PRO A 88 8.06 6.76 21.90
C PRO A 88 6.79 7.17 21.16
N GLU A 89 5.90 6.20 20.90
CA GLU A 89 4.61 6.44 20.25
C GLU A 89 4.69 6.91 18.79
N GLN A 90 5.76 6.54 18.08
CA GLN A 90 5.95 6.87 16.66
C GLN A 90 6.57 5.71 15.87
N VAL A 91 6.05 5.47 14.66
CA VAL A 91 6.61 4.50 13.72
C VAL A 91 6.65 5.08 12.32
N THR A 92 7.73 4.80 11.60
CA THR A 92 7.87 5.16 10.18
C THR A 92 8.07 3.92 9.34
N TYR A 93 7.28 3.76 8.28
CA TYR A 93 7.45 2.72 7.27
C TYR A 93 7.98 3.34 5.98
N SER A 94 8.96 2.68 5.35
CA SER A 94 9.46 3.03 4.02
C SER A 94 9.36 1.82 3.09
N PHE A 95 8.85 2.00 1.87
CA PHE A 95 8.74 0.92 0.88
C PHE A 95 8.54 1.46 -0.55
N GLU A 96 8.62 0.56 -1.53
CA GLU A 96 8.44 0.88 -2.95
C GLU A 96 7.15 0.27 -3.49
N THR A 97 6.46 1.02 -4.34
CA THR A 97 5.28 0.56 -5.08
C THR A 97 5.45 0.83 -6.57
N ALA A 98 4.67 0.16 -7.42
CA ALA A 98 4.84 0.29 -8.86
C ALA A 98 3.86 1.29 -9.47
N TRP A 99 4.38 2.23 -10.25
CA TRP A 99 3.68 3.30 -11.00
C TRP A 99 3.11 4.43 -10.17
N GLY A 100 2.90 4.25 -8.87
CA GLY A 100 2.34 5.28 -8.03
C GLY A 100 1.99 4.76 -6.64
N PRO A 101 1.66 5.68 -5.72
CA PRO A 101 1.38 5.37 -4.33
C PRO A 101 0.05 4.60 -4.19
N PRO A 102 -0.12 3.82 -3.13
CA PRO A 102 -1.36 3.10 -2.87
C PRO A 102 -2.41 4.04 -2.23
N PHE A 103 -2.84 5.07 -2.97
CA PHE A 103 -3.73 6.14 -2.49
C PHE A 103 -5.03 5.64 -1.83
N HIS A 104 -5.63 4.58 -2.36
CA HIS A 104 -6.87 4.04 -1.79
C HIS A 104 -6.62 3.34 -0.45
N VAL A 105 -5.42 2.76 -0.24
CA VAL A 105 -5.03 2.18 1.04
C VAL A 105 -4.78 3.27 2.08
N TYR A 106 -4.17 4.39 1.70
CA TYR A 106 -4.01 5.55 2.59
C TYR A 106 -5.37 6.03 3.13
N ASN A 107 -6.33 6.32 2.24
CA ASN A 107 -7.65 6.79 2.65
C ASN A 107 -8.35 5.81 3.61
N HIS A 108 -8.28 4.50 3.30
CA HIS A 108 -8.86 3.47 4.15
C HIS A 108 -8.24 3.44 5.55
N LEU A 109 -6.91 3.58 5.66
CA LEU A 109 -6.23 3.58 6.94
C LEU A 109 -6.55 4.82 7.79
N VAL A 110 -6.66 6.00 7.17
CA VAL A 110 -7.07 7.23 7.87
C VAL A 110 -8.49 7.10 8.44
N GLU A 111 -9.39 6.44 7.71
CA GLU A 111 -10.76 6.19 8.16
C GLU A 111 -10.83 5.13 9.29
N GLU A 112 -10.05 4.05 9.19
CA GLU A 112 -10.03 2.94 10.16
C GLU A 112 -9.32 3.31 11.49
N PHE A 113 -8.34 4.23 11.43
CA PHE A 113 -7.53 4.64 12.57
C PHE A 113 -7.65 6.15 12.85
N PRO A 114 -8.85 6.67 13.18
CA PRO A 114 -9.07 8.12 13.37
C PRO A 114 -8.37 8.71 14.59
N LYS A 115 -7.76 7.87 15.44
CA LYS A 115 -6.97 8.28 16.61
C LYS A 115 -5.47 8.34 16.33
N LEU A 116 -5.02 7.77 15.21
CA LEU A 116 -3.65 7.89 14.75
C LEU A 116 -3.55 9.11 13.83
N ASN A 117 -2.45 9.84 13.93
CA ASN A 117 -2.07 10.77 12.88
C ASN A 117 -1.23 10.01 11.86
N ILE A 118 -1.72 9.94 10.62
CA ILE A 118 -1.08 9.20 9.52
C ILE A 118 -0.72 10.21 8.43
N GLU A 119 0.57 10.45 8.25
CA GLU A 119 1.10 11.28 7.18
C GLU A 119 1.82 10.39 6.16
N TRP A 120 1.42 10.48 4.90
CA TRP A 120 1.99 9.65 3.86
C TRP A 120 2.62 10.52 2.77
N TYR A 121 3.94 10.42 2.65
CA TYR A 121 4.72 11.06 1.61
C TYR A 121 5.10 10.05 0.53
N TYR A 122 5.01 10.45 -0.74
CA TYR A 122 5.46 9.62 -1.85
C TYR A 122 6.27 10.43 -2.87
N ARG A 123 7.12 9.76 -3.63
CA ARG A 123 7.90 10.36 -4.72
C ARG A 123 8.02 9.37 -5.88
N ASP A 124 7.61 9.79 -7.07
CA ASP A 124 7.87 9.03 -8.30
C ASP A 124 9.37 9.12 -8.64
N GLU A 125 9.95 8.05 -9.19
CA GLU A 125 11.38 7.98 -9.55
C GLU A 125 11.84 9.08 -10.51
N PHE A 126 10.91 9.70 -11.26
CA PHE A 126 11.20 10.80 -12.19
C PHE A 126 10.91 12.19 -11.64
N GLU A 127 10.35 12.30 -10.43
CA GLU A 127 10.07 13.59 -9.80
C GLU A 127 11.19 14.00 -8.83
N GLU A 128 11.61 15.26 -8.89
CA GLU A 128 12.62 15.81 -7.97
C GLU A 128 12.04 16.03 -6.56
N GLU A 129 10.76 16.39 -6.49
CA GLU A 129 10.03 16.66 -5.25
C GLU A 129 8.92 15.63 -5.08
N GLY A 130 8.80 15.02 -3.90
CA GLY A 130 7.65 14.20 -3.55
C GLY A 130 6.50 15.01 -2.96
N GLN A 131 5.37 14.35 -2.79
CA GLN A 131 4.08 14.94 -2.44
C GLN A 131 3.44 14.17 -1.29
N TYR A 132 2.53 14.82 -0.56
CA TYR A 132 1.70 14.15 0.44
C TYR A 132 0.40 13.65 -0.19
N LEU A 133 -0.11 12.51 0.29
CA LEU A 133 -1.44 12.00 -0.05
C LEU A 133 -2.55 12.71 0.74
#